data_AF-A0A1V5P2G3-F1
#
_entry.id   AF-A0A1V5P2G3-F1
#
_cell.length_a   1.000
_cell.length_b   1.000
_cell.length_c   1.000
_cell.angle_alpha   90.00
_cell.angle_beta   90.00
_cell.angle_gamma   90.00
#
_symmetry.space_group_name_H-M   'P 1'
#
loop_
_entity.id
_entity.type
_entity.pdbx_description
1 polymer ?
#
loop_
_entity_poly.entity_id
_entity_poly.type
_entity_poly.pdbx_seq_one_letter_code
_entity_poly.pdbx_strand_id
1 'polypeptide(L)'
;MLANWITLSRIPLLGVIIALLYSDSAAAQLITAPLILLLILMDTFDGVLARARGETSLLGSVLDIAADRAVEYALWVVFAHLRLIPILVPLIVLIRGTFVDSVRSVAPARGIKPFDLMRTRLGRFLVGSPWLRTPFGVVKATAFILLALAYGLNTLGHSAAAGVHLAAQIASWGAVAFCLARGLPVLIEAPRVLGDAVEKS
;
A
#
# COMPACT_ATOMS: atom_id res chain seq x y z
N MET A 1 17.97 14.28 -8.05
CA MET A 1 17.07 15.03 -7.12
C MET A 1 15.63 15.13 -7.58
N LEU A 2 15.30 14.93 -8.87
CA LEU A 2 13.92 15.03 -9.38
C LEU A 2 12.98 13.94 -8.83
N ALA A 3 13.50 12.72 -8.58
CA ALA A 3 12.70 11.62 -8.01
C ALA A 3 12.12 11.97 -6.63
N ASN A 4 12.89 12.65 -5.77
CA ASN A 4 12.38 13.13 -4.48
C ASN A 4 11.22 14.12 -4.63
N TRP A 5 11.18 14.94 -5.69
CA TRP A 5 10.11 15.93 -5.88
C TRP A 5 8.79 15.28 -6.28
N ILE A 6 8.83 14.22 -7.08
CA ILE A 6 7.61 13.53 -7.48
C ILE A 6 7.05 12.72 -6.31
N THR A 7 7.90 12.00 -5.56
CA THR A 7 7.52 11.37 -4.29
C THR A 7 6.90 12.38 -3.31
N LEU A 8 7.50 13.58 -3.18
CA LEU A 8 6.96 14.64 -2.32
C LEU A 8 5.62 15.18 -2.83
N SER A 9 5.43 15.27 -4.15
CA SER A 9 4.19 15.75 -4.78
C SER A 9 2.98 14.84 -4.56
N ARG A 10 3.19 13.57 -4.23
CA ARG A 10 2.12 12.61 -3.90
C ARG A 10 1.36 13.00 -2.63
N ILE A 11 2.03 13.62 -1.67
CA ILE A 11 1.42 14.01 -0.39
C ILE A 11 0.42 15.17 -0.56
N PRO A 12 0.74 16.27 -1.26
CA PRO A 12 -0.25 17.28 -1.66
C PRO A 12 -1.41 16.69 -2.48
N LEU A 13 -1.12 15.83 -3.47
CA LEU A 13 -2.15 15.21 -4.29
C LEU A 13 -3.11 14.34 -3.46
N LEU A 14 -2.57 13.57 -2.51
CA LEU A 14 -3.36 12.82 -1.53
C LEU A 14 -4.25 13.77 -0.71
N GLY A 15 -3.73 14.91 -0.26
CA GLY A 15 -4.51 15.93 0.44
C GLY A 15 -5.68 16.45 -0.40
N VAL A 16 -5.45 16.73 -1.69
CA VAL A 16 -6.51 17.13 -2.64
C VAL A 16 -7.54 16.02 -2.80
N ILE A 17 -7.12 14.76 -2.99
CA ILE A 17 -8.03 13.62 -3.10
C ILE A 17 -8.93 13.51 -1.86
N ILE A 18 -8.33 13.62 -0.67
CA ILE A 18 -9.07 13.56 0.60
C ILE A 18 -10.08 14.72 0.69
N ALA A 19 -9.66 15.94 0.37
CA ALA A 19 -10.57 17.10 0.39
C ALA A 19 -11.76 16.94 -0.56
N LEU A 20 -11.54 16.39 -1.76
CA LEU A 20 -12.61 16.10 -2.71
C LEU A 20 -13.53 14.97 -2.25
N LEU A 21 -12.99 13.92 -1.62
CA LEU A 21 -13.78 12.84 -1.01
C LEU A 21 -14.68 13.36 0.11
N TYR A 22 -14.25 14.34 0.89
CA TYR A 22 -15.08 14.95 1.95
C TYR A 22 -15.99 16.09 1.48
N SER A 23 -15.99 16.41 0.20
CA SER A 23 -16.90 17.42 -0.35
C SER A 23 -18.32 16.86 -0.53
N ASP A 24 -19.32 17.73 -0.53
CA ASP A 24 -20.72 17.36 -0.79
C ASP A 24 -21.04 17.16 -2.30
N SER A 25 -20.06 17.36 -3.18
CA SER A 25 -20.25 17.29 -4.62
C SER A 25 -19.98 15.89 -5.16
N ALA A 26 -21.00 15.24 -5.71
CA ALA A 26 -20.85 13.94 -6.37
C ALA A 26 -19.81 13.99 -7.50
N ALA A 27 -19.75 15.09 -8.27
CA ALA A 27 -18.77 15.26 -9.33
C ALA A 27 -17.33 15.33 -8.79
N ALA A 28 -17.11 16.07 -7.70
CA ALA A 28 -15.81 16.15 -7.04
C ALA A 28 -15.37 14.78 -6.51
N GLN A 29 -16.29 14.04 -5.90
CA GLN A 29 -16.05 12.67 -5.43
C GLN A 29 -15.74 11.72 -6.60
N LEU A 30 -16.46 11.80 -7.72
CA LEU A 30 -16.20 10.95 -8.90
C LEU A 30 -14.82 11.22 -9.52
N ILE A 31 -14.37 12.48 -9.54
CA ILE A 31 -13.03 12.86 -10.03
C ILE A 31 -11.91 12.25 -9.17
N THR A 32 -12.18 11.86 -7.92
CA THR A 32 -11.16 11.22 -7.08
C THR A 32 -10.70 9.86 -7.62
N ALA A 33 -11.56 9.12 -8.34
CA ALA A 33 -11.20 7.83 -8.94
C ALA A 33 -10.05 7.96 -9.97
N PRO A 34 -10.12 8.83 -11.00
CA PRO A 34 -8.99 9.07 -11.90
C PRO A 34 -7.79 9.74 -11.22
N LEU A 35 -7.99 10.56 -10.18
CA LEU A 35 -6.87 11.13 -9.41
C LEU A 35 -6.11 10.08 -8.60
N ILE A 36 -6.81 9.10 -8.01
CA ILE A 36 -6.19 7.95 -7.33
C ILE A 36 -5.42 7.10 -8.35
N LEU A 37 -5.98 6.87 -9.53
CA LEU A 37 -5.25 6.18 -10.61
C LEU A 37 -3.96 6.93 -10.96
N LEU A 38 -4.04 8.25 -11.15
CA LEU A 38 -2.86 9.08 -11.40
C LEU A 38 -1.84 8.97 -10.26
N LEU A 39 -2.28 9.06 -9.00
CA LEU A 39 -1.42 8.95 -7.82
C LEU A 39 -0.66 7.61 -7.78
N ILE A 40 -1.31 6.52 -8.15
CA ILE A 40 -0.70 5.18 -8.22
C ILE A 40 0.25 5.05 -9.41
N LEU A 41 -0.07 5.68 -10.54
CA LEU A 41 0.81 5.69 -11.70
C LEU A 41 2.09 6.50 -11.42
N MET A 42 1.99 7.65 -10.74
CA MET A 42 3.14 8.47 -10.36
C MET A 42 4.19 7.66 -9.59
N ASP A 43 3.77 6.84 -8.63
CA ASP A 43 4.64 5.92 -7.89
C ASP A 43 5.42 4.96 -8.81
N THR A 44 4.73 4.38 -9.78
CA THR A 44 5.35 3.45 -10.73
C THR A 44 6.34 4.17 -11.65
N PHE A 45 5.99 5.38 -12.12
CA PHE A 45 6.85 6.19 -12.98
C PHE A 45 8.13 6.63 -12.25
N ASP A 46 8.05 6.98 -10.97
CA ASP A 46 9.19 7.37 -10.15
C ASP A 46 10.20 6.25 -10.00
N GLY A 47 9.71 5.04 -9.69
CA GLY A 47 10.56 3.86 -9.59
C GLY A 47 11.27 3.51 -10.90
N VAL A 48 10.66 3.78 -12.05
CA VAL A 48 11.28 3.58 -13.38
C VAL A 48 12.33 4.66 -13.65
N LEU A 49 11.99 5.93 -13.41
CA LEU A 49 12.88 7.06 -13.67
C LEU A 49 14.11 7.06 -12.77
N ALA A 50 13.96 6.70 -11.49
CA ALA A 50 15.06 6.56 -10.54
C ALA A 50 16.05 5.46 -10.97
N ARG A 51 15.54 4.31 -11.44
CA ARG A 51 16.38 3.22 -11.97
C ARG A 51 17.11 3.63 -13.25
N ALA A 52 16.44 4.37 -14.14
CA ALA A 52 17.03 4.82 -15.39
C ALA A 52 18.15 5.86 -15.19
N ARG A 53 18.12 6.62 -14.10
CA ARG A 53 19.09 7.69 -13.80
C ARG A 53 20.21 7.28 -12.85
N GLY A 54 20.16 6.08 -12.26
CA GLY A 54 21.15 5.63 -11.26
C GLY A 54 21.17 6.44 -9.96
N GLU A 55 20.22 7.36 -9.76
CA GLU A 55 20.13 8.24 -8.60
C GLU A 55 19.40 7.54 -7.45
N THR A 56 20.05 6.60 -6.77
CA THR A 56 19.49 5.94 -5.58
C THR A 56 20.15 6.50 -4.31
N SER A 57 19.54 7.53 -3.72
CA SER A 57 19.91 8.02 -2.40
C SER A 57 19.25 7.18 -1.31
N LEU A 58 20.00 6.84 -0.26
CA LEU A 58 19.48 6.17 0.95
C LEU A 58 18.32 6.95 1.60
N LEU A 59 18.43 8.28 1.69
CA LEU A 59 17.35 9.10 2.22
C LEU A 59 16.13 9.12 1.30
N GLY A 60 16.36 9.15 -0.01
CA GLY A 60 15.28 9.11 -1.01
C GLY A 60 14.48 7.81 -0.94
N SER A 61 15.16 6.65 -0.81
CA SER A 61 14.48 5.36 -0.73
C SER A 61 13.68 5.17 0.56
N VAL A 62 14.16 5.71 1.69
CA VAL A 62 13.40 5.71 2.96
C VAL A 62 12.16 6.60 2.86
N LEU A 63 12.29 7.80 2.29
CA LEU A 63 11.16 8.72 2.09
C LEU A 63 10.11 8.16 1.14
N ASP A 64 10.53 7.46 0.08
CA ASP A 64 9.65 6.79 -0.88
C ASP A 64 8.80 5.72 -0.20
N ILE A 65 9.43 4.83 0.57
CA ILE A 65 8.72 3.81 1.36
C ILE A 65 7.76 4.47 2.37
N ALA A 66 8.18 5.54 3.03
CA ALA A 66 7.33 6.25 4.00
C ALA A 66 6.12 6.90 3.33
N ALA A 67 6.31 7.56 2.18
CA ALA A 67 5.24 8.18 1.39
C ALA A 67 4.24 7.13 0.88
N ASP A 68 4.73 5.99 0.39
CA ASP A 68 3.91 4.84 -0.01
C ASP A 68 2.99 4.36 1.12
N ARG A 69 3.55 4.20 2.32
CA ARG A 69 2.78 3.79 3.50
C ARG A 69 1.80 4.85 3.93
N ALA A 70 2.19 6.12 3.89
CA ALA A 70 1.30 7.23 4.23
C ALA A 70 0.07 7.26 3.31
N VAL A 71 0.27 7.15 1.99
CA VAL A 71 -0.81 7.07 1.00
C VAL A 71 -1.71 5.87 1.28
N GLU A 72 -1.13 4.68 1.42
CA GLU A 72 -1.88 3.44 1.66
C GLU A 72 -2.73 3.52 2.93
N TYR A 73 -2.15 3.96 4.04
CA TYR A 73 -2.85 4.04 5.32
C TYR A 73 -3.92 5.13 5.32
N ALA A 74 -3.61 6.31 4.77
CA ALA A 74 -4.56 7.41 4.70
C ALA A 74 -5.81 7.01 3.92
N LEU A 75 -5.66 6.40 2.73
CA LEU A 75 -6.80 5.99 1.91
C LEU A 75 -7.65 4.92 2.60
N TRP A 76 -7.04 3.88 3.18
CA TRP A 76 -7.80 2.86 3.92
C TRP A 76 -8.59 3.45 5.10
N VAL A 77 -7.97 4.35 5.87
CA VAL A 77 -8.62 4.99 7.01
C VAL A 77 -9.75 5.90 6.56
N VAL A 78 -9.54 6.71 5.51
CA VAL A 78 -10.57 7.59 4.95
C VAL A 78 -11.76 6.79 4.43
N PHE A 79 -11.53 5.72 3.65
CA PHE A 79 -12.63 4.89 3.15
C PHE A 79 -13.39 4.16 4.28
N ALA A 80 -12.70 3.77 5.36
CA ALA A 80 -13.38 3.22 6.53
C ALA A 80 -14.22 4.28 7.28
N HIS A 81 -13.70 5.50 7.41
CA HIS A 81 -14.44 6.60 8.03
C HIS A 81 -15.68 6.98 7.22
N LEU A 82 -15.57 7.01 5.89
CA LEU A 82 -16.69 7.18 4.96
C LEU A 82 -17.65 5.97 4.91
N ARG A 83 -17.44 4.96 5.77
CA ARG A 83 -18.25 3.73 5.90
C ARG A 83 -18.32 2.89 4.63
N LEU A 84 -17.35 3.03 3.74
CA LEU A 84 -17.29 2.24 2.51
C LEU A 84 -16.72 0.84 2.74
N ILE A 85 -15.92 0.68 3.80
CA ILE A 85 -15.32 -0.60 4.21
C ILE A 85 -15.39 -0.71 5.73
N PRO A 86 -15.32 -1.94 6.29
CA PRO A 86 -15.20 -2.12 7.72
C PRO A 86 -13.88 -1.57 8.26
N ILE A 87 -13.89 -1.03 9.48
CA ILE A 87 -12.68 -0.55 10.19
C ILE A 87 -11.61 -1.65 10.36
N LEU A 88 -11.99 -2.93 10.27
CA LEU A 88 -11.05 -4.05 10.29
C LEU A 88 -10.03 -3.98 9.15
N VAL A 89 -10.40 -3.48 7.98
CA VAL A 89 -9.51 -3.41 6.80
C VAL A 89 -8.28 -2.53 7.07
N PRO A 90 -8.42 -1.21 7.41
CA PRO A 90 -7.26 -0.40 7.76
C PRO A 90 -6.51 -0.96 8.97
N LEU A 91 -7.19 -1.42 10.03
CA LEU A 91 -6.49 -1.94 11.22
C LEU A 91 -5.55 -3.09 10.88
N ILE A 92 -6.02 -4.07 10.08
CA ILE A 92 -5.19 -5.19 9.64
C ILE A 92 -4.01 -4.69 8.80
N VAL A 93 -4.25 -3.81 7.83
CA VAL A 93 -3.21 -3.31 6.92
C VAL A 93 -2.16 -2.50 7.66
N LEU A 94 -2.57 -1.63 8.59
CA LEU A 94 -1.68 -0.81 9.41
C LEU A 94 -0.83 -1.68 10.34
N ILE A 95 -1.45 -2.53 11.16
CA ILE A 95 -0.74 -3.38 12.13
C ILE A 95 0.23 -4.30 11.39
N ARG A 96 -0.24 -5.01 10.36
CA ARG A 96 0.65 -5.89 9.58
C ARG A 96 1.78 -5.08 8.95
N GLY A 97 1.47 -3.94 8.32
CA GLY A 97 2.45 -3.15 7.59
C GLY A 97 3.56 -2.63 8.49
N THR A 98 3.22 -2.03 9.63
CA THR A 98 4.21 -1.49 10.58
C THR A 98 5.07 -2.59 11.16
N PHE A 99 4.50 -3.70 11.64
CA PHE A 99 5.28 -4.80 12.21
C PHE A 99 6.21 -5.45 11.18
N VAL A 100 5.73 -5.71 9.97
CA VAL A 100 6.57 -6.30 8.91
C VAL A 100 7.72 -5.38 8.53
N ASP A 101 7.47 -4.08 8.42
CA ASP A 101 8.49 -3.10 8.05
C ASP A 101 9.53 -2.93 9.18
N SER A 102 9.10 -2.89 10.46
CA SER A 102 10.01 -2.86 11.61
C SER A 102 10.88 -4.10 11.71
N VAL A 103 10.33 -5.29 11.47
CA VAL A 103 11.14 -6.53 11.51
C VAL A 103 12.17 -6.54 10.37
N ARG A 104 11.80 -6.03 9.19
CA ARG A 104 12.71 -5.96 8.04
C ARG A 104 13.78 -4.87 8.18
N SER A 105 13.51 -3.78 8.88
CA SER A 105 14.50 -2.72 9.08
C SER A 105 15.66 -3.14 9.99
N VAL A 106 15.51 -4.19 10.79
CA VAL A 106 16.57 -4.72 11.67
C VAL A 106 17.60 -5.54 10.87
N ALA A 107 17.23 -6.16 9.75
CA ALA A 107 18.14 -7.03 8.97
C ALA A 107 19.41 -6.31 8.46
N PRO A 108 19.28 -5.14 7.79
CA PRO A 108 20.44 -4.40 7.29
C PRO A 108 21.39 -3.97 8.42
N ALA A 109 20.85 -3.58 9.58
CA ALA A 109 21.63 -3.19 10.76
C ALA A 109 22.45 -4.35 11.34
N ARG A 110 22.13 -5.60 10.99
CA ARG A 110 22.85 -6.80 11.43
C ARG A 110 23.64 -7.48 10.29
N GLY A 111 23.77 -6.84 9.12
CA GLY A 111 24.46 -7.41 7.96
C GLY A 111 23.75 -8.62 7.33
N ILE A 112 22.50 -8.89 7.72
CA ILE A 112 21.70 -10.02 7.22
C ILE A 112 20.95 -9.54 5.98
N LYS A 113 21.09 -10.25 4.85
CA LYS A 113 20.34 -9.89 3.64
C LYS A 113 18.84 -10.15 3.87
N PRO A 114 17.92 -9.36 3.28
CA PRO A 114 16.48 -9.56 3.45
C PRO A 114 15.97 -10.97 3.10
N PHE A 115 16.69 -11.69 2.24
CA PHE A 115 16.40 -13.08 1.88
C PHE A 115 16.84 -14.10 2.93
N ASP A 116 17.88 -13.80 3.69
CA ASP A 116 18.43 -14.68 4.74
C ASP A 116 17.55 -14.68 6.00
N LEU A 117 16.60 -13.75 6.09
CA LEU A 117 15.58 -13.72 7.14
C LEU A 117 14.52 -14.83 7.02
N MET A 118 14.39 -15.48 5.84
CA MET A 118 13.34 -16.48 5.59
C MET A 118 13.95 -17.89 5.54
N ARG A 119 13.55 -18.78 6.45
CA ARG A 119 14.04 -20.17 6.50
C ARG A 119 13.23 -21.10 5.59
N THR A 120 11.91 -20.96 5.55
CA THR A 120 11.06 -21.88 4.78
C THR A 120 11.05 -21.55 3.29
N ARG A 121 10.82 -22.58 2.45
CA ARG A 121 10.66 -22.43 1.00
C ARG A 121 9.41 -21.59 0.66
N LEU A 122 8.35 -21.72 1.46
CA LEU A 122 7.13 -20.93 1.33
C LEU A 122 7.37 -19.45 1.67
N GLY A 123 8.09 -19.14 2.76
CA GLY A 123 8.45 -17.76 3.11
C GLY A 123 9.31 -17.10 2.03
N ARG A 124 10.32 -17.79 1.50
CA ARG A 124 11.13 -17.30 0.37
C ARG A 124 10.33 -17.09 -0.92
N PHE A 125 9.40 -18.00 -1.24
CA PHE A 125 8.53 -17.84 -2.41
C PHE A 125 7.55 -16.66 -2.25
N LEU A 126 6.89 -16.56 -1.09
CA LEU A 126 5.89 -15.53 -0.80
C LEU A 126 6.49 -14.12 -0.69
N VAL A 127 7.71 -14.00 -0.15
CA VAL A 127 8.41 -12.72 0.03
C VAL A 127 9.25 -12.34 -1.19
N GLY A 128 9.88 -13.33 -1.83
CA GLY A 128 10.85 -13.14 -2.91
C GLY A 128 10.27 -13.12 -4.32
N SER A 129 9.12 -13.75 -4.56
CA SER A 129 8.58 -13.89 -5.92
C SER A 129 7.92 -12.59 -6.43
N PRO A 130 8.30 -12.08 -7.62
CA PRO A 130 7.59 -10.99 -8.30
C PRO A 130 6.10 -11.27 -8.52
N TRP A 131 5.73 -12.55 -8.64
CA TRP A 131 4.37 -13.01 -8.90
C TRP A 131 3.35 -12.69 -7.81
N LEU A 132 3.78 -12.30 -6.61
CA LEU A 132 2.87 -11.88 -5.53
C LEU A 132 2.97 -10.37 -5.24
N ARG A 133 3.97 -9.70 -5.82
CA ARG A 133 4.18 -8.26 -5.64
C ARG A 133 3.25 -7.46 -6.54
N THR A 134 3.25 -7.77 -7.83
CA THR A 134 2.48 -7.04 -8.85
C THR A 134 0.97 -7.24 -8.69
N PRO A 135 0.44 -8.46 -8.47
CA PRO A 135 -1.00 -8.65 -8.30
C PRO A 135 -1.56 -8.00 -7.05
N PHE A 136 -0.82 -7.99 -5.94
CA PHE A 136 -1.23 -7.27 -4.71
C PHE A 136 -1.40 -5.76 -4.98
N GLY A 137 -0.42 -5.16 -5.67
CA GLY A 137 -0.49 -3.74 -6.05
C GLY A 137 -1.71 -3.44 -6.91
N VAL A 138 -1.98 -4.29 -7.91
CA VAL A 138 -3.15 -4.16 -8.80
C VAL A 138 -4.46 -4.31 -8.03
N VAL A 139 -4.62 -5.36 -7.21
CA VAL A 139 -5.86 -5.58 -6.44
C VAL A 139 -6.15 -4.42 -5.51
N LYS A 140 -5.12 -3.90 -4.83
CA LYS A 140 -5.24 -2.71 -3.97
C LYS A 140 -5.62 -1.46 -4.76
N ALA A 141 -4.97 -1.21 -5.89
CA ALA A 141 -5.27 -0.08 -6.76
C ALA A 141 -6.72 -0.14 -7.25
N THR A 142 -7.17 -1.32 -7.71
CA THR A 142 -8.54 -1.57 -8.10
C THR A 142 -9.51 -1.32 -6.94
N ALA A 143 -9.19 -1.77 -5.72
CA ALA A 143 -10.01 -1.50 -4.55
C ALA A 143 -10.18 0.01 -4.31
N PHE A 144 -9.09 0.78 -4.28
CA PHE A 144 -9.17 2.22 -4.05
C PHE A 144 -9.96 2.98 -5.12
N ILE A 145 -9.76 2.63 -6.40
CA ILE A 145 -10.49 3.26 -7.51
C ILE A 145 -11.98 2.92 -7.43
N LEU A 146 -12.32 1.65 -7.16
CA LEU A 146 -13.72 1.22 -7.02
C LEU A 146 -14.40 1.82 -5.80
N LEU A 147 -13.69 1.99 -4.67
CA LEU A 147 -14.23 2.66 -3.48
C LEU A 147 -14.56 4.12 -3.74
N ALA A 148 -13.64 4.86 -4.36
CA ALA A 148 -13.85 6.25 -4.76
C ALA A 148 -15.02 6.39 -5.75
N LEU A 149 -15.08 5.51 -6.76
CA LEU A 149 -16.16 5.50 -7.74
C LEU A 149 -17.51 5.14 -7.10
N ALA A 150 -17.55 4.11 -6.26
CA ALA A 150 -18.75 3.70 -5.53
C ALA A 150 -19.29 4.85 -4.67
N TYR A 151 -18.41 5.59 -4.00
CA TYR A 151 -18.79 6.73 -3.16
C TYR A 151 -19.42 7.85 -3.99
N GLY A 152 -18.76 8.29 -5.06
CA GLY A 152 -19.29 9.33 -5.94
C GLY A 152 -20.61 8.92 -6.63
N LEU A 153 -20.73 7.67 -7.07
CA LEU A 153 -21.97 7.14 -7.66
C LEU A 153 -23.13 7.06 -6.64
N ASN A 154 -22.82 6.72 -5.39
CA ASN A 154 -23.80 6.67 -4.32
C ASN A 154 -24.33 8.08 -4.01
N THR A 155 -23.46 9.08 -3.93
CA THR A 155 -23.87 10.49 -3.75
C THR A 155 -24.68 11.00 -4.94
N LEU A 156 -24.38 10.54 -6.15
CA LEU A 156 -25.17 10.84 -7.35
C LEU A 156 -26.55 10.14 -7.38
N GLY A 157 -26.77 9.12 -6.53
CA GLY A 157 -27.98 8.29 -6.56
C GLY A 157 -28.06 7.35 -7.76
N HIS A 158 -26.91 7.00 -8.37
CA HIS A 158 -26.88 6.18 -9.57
C HIS A 158 -27.14 4.70 -9.27
N SER A 159 -27.93 4.00 -10.09
CA SER A 159 -28.33 2.60 -9.84
C SER A 159 -27.16 1.61 -9.79
N ALA A 160 -26.06 1.92 -10.49
CA ALA A 160 -24.84 1.09 -10.46
C ALA A 160 -24.07 1.17 -9.13
N ALA A 161 -24.36 2.14 -8.25
CA ALA A 161 -23.59 2.39 -7.02
C ALA A 161 -23.46 1.13 -6.15
N ALA A 162 -24.55 0.40 -5.95
CA ALA A 162 -24.55 -0.82 -5.15
C ALA A 162 -23.65 -1.93 -5.75
N GLY A 163 -23.70 -2.10 -7.07
CA GLY A 163 -22.87 -3.09 -7.78
C GLY A 163 -21.38 -2.74 -7.72
N VAL A 164 -21.04 -1.47 -7.93
CA VAL A 164 -19.66 -0.98 -7.83
C VAL A 164 -19.16 -1.09 -6.39
N HIS A 165 -20.00 -0.78 -5.40
CA HIS A 165 -19.66 -0.91 -3.98
C HIS A 165 -19.37 -2.37 -3.59
N LEU A 166 -20.17 -3.33 -4.06
CA LEU A 166 -19.90 -4.75 -3.85
C LEU A 166 -18.56 -5.18 -4.45
N ALA A 167 -18.28 -4.77 -5.70
CA ALA A 167 -16.99 -5.04 -6.34
C ALA A 167 -15.83 -4.42 -5.55
N ALA A 168 -16.01 -3.20 -5.03
CA ALA A 168 -15.03 -2.51 -4.19
C ALA A 168 -14.73 -3.28 -2.88
N GLN A 169 -15.76 -3.83 -2.24
CA GLN A 169 -15.63 -4.64 -1.02
C GLN A 169 -14.88 -5.94 -1.29
N ILE A 170 -15.20 -6.64 -2.39
CA ILE A 170 -14.51 -7.87 -2.80
C ILE A 170 -13.02 -7.57 -3.06
N ALA A 171 -12.72 -6.50 -3.81
CA ALA A 171 -11.34 -6.09 -4.08
C ALA A 171 -10.60 -5.72 -2.79
N SER A 172 -11.28 -5.05 -1.84
CA SER A 172 -10.69 -4.66 -0.55
C SER A 172 -10.33 -5.86 0.31
N TRP A 173 -11.21 -6.84 0.44
CA TRP A 173 -10.92 -8.09 1.15
C TRP A 173 -9.87 -8.94 0.44
N GLY A 174 -9.86 -8.93 -0.91
CA GLY A 174 -8.78 -9.51 -1.70
C GLY A 174 -7.43 -8.88 -1.36
N ALA A 175 -7.36 -7.54 -1.29
CA ALA A 175 -6.15 -6.81 -0.91
C ALA A 175 -5.69 -7.19 0.51
N VAL A 176 -6.63 -7.32 1.46
CA VAL A 176 -6.32 -7.79 2.83
C VAL A 176 -5.80 -9.22 2.83
N ALA A 177 -6.40 -10.14 2.07
CA ALA A 177 -5.94 -11.52 2.00
C ALA A 177 -4.51 -11.61 1.46
N PHE A 178 -4.19 -10.90 0.37
CA PHE A 178 -2.82 -10.78 -0.13
C PHE A 178 -1.90 -10.08 0.87
N CYS A 179 -2.42 -9.09 1.61
CA CYS A 179 -1.68 -8.39 2.65
C CYS A 179 -1.21 -9.40 3.71
N LEU A 180 -2.13 -10.19 4.26
CA LEU A 180 -1.83 -11.21 5.26
C LEU A 180 -0.92 -12.31 4.72
N ALA A 181 -1.22 -12.86 3.54
CA ALA A 181 -0.45 -13.94 2.93
C ALA A 181 1.04 -13.60 2.76
N ARG A 182 1.36 -12.34 2.45
CA ARG A 182 2.75 -11.87 2.31
C ARG A 182 3.41 -11.44 3.61
N GLY A 183 2.63 -10.99 4.59
CA GLY A 183 3.13 -10.48 5.87
C GLY A 183 3.38 -11.59 6.90
N LEU A 184 2.51 -12.59 6.94
CA LEU A 184 2.53 -13.65 7.94
C LEU A 184 3.86 -14.45 7.99
N PRO A 185 4.47 -14.84 6.86
CA PRO A 185 5.76 -15.56 6.90
C PRO A 185 6.87 -14.71 7.54
N VAL A 186 6.85 -13.40 7.32
CA VAL A 186 7.87 -12.49 7.88
C VAL A 186 7.75 -12.41 9.39
N LEU A 187 6.52 -12.25 9.91
CA LEU A 187 6.28 -12.13 11.34
C LEU A 187 6.59 -13.42 12.10
N ILE A 188 6.44 -14.58 11.46
CA ILE A 188 6.71 -15.89 12.10
C ILE A 188 8.19 -16.25 12.05
N GLU A 189 8.86 -16.02 10.92
CA GLU A 189 10.22 -16.54 10.69
C GLU A 189 11.32 -15.55 11.06
N ALA A 190 11.14 -14.26 10.76
CA ALA A 190 12.23 -13.31 10.92
C ALA A 190 12.62 -13.04 12.39
N PRO A 191 11.69 -12.96 13.39
CA PRO A 191 12.10 -12.82 14.79
C PRO A 191 12.92 -13.99 15.30
N ARG A 192 12.64 -15.22 14.84
CA ARG A 192 13.41 -16.42 15.22
C ARG A 192 14.83 -16.38 14.66
N VAL A 193 14.97 -16.01 13.39
CA VAL A 193 16.28 -15.86 12.74
C VAL A 193 17.10 -14.74 13.38
N LEU A 194 16.46 -13.62 13.72
CA LEU A 194 17.11 -12.52 14.42
C LEU A 194 17.51 -12.89 15.86
N GLY A 195 16.73 -13.72 16.55
CA GLY A 195 17.07 -14.25 17.88
C GLY A 195 18.29 -15.18 17.84
N ASP A 196 18.27 -16.18 16.94
CA ASP A 196 19.36 -17.16 16.78
C ASP A 196 20.71 -16.52 16.39
N ALA A 197 20.68 -15.34 15.75
CA ALA A 197 21.89 -14.60 15.40
C ALA A 197 22.53 -13.89 16.61
N VAL A 198 21.75 -13.56 17.66
CA VAL A 198 22.26 -12.95 18.90
C VAL A 198 22.98 -13.99 19.75
N GLU A 199 22.50 -15.23 19.78
CA GLU A 199 23.07 -16.32 20.58
C GLU A 199 24.40 -16.86 20.05
N LYS A 200 24.77 -16.51 18.80
CA LYS A 200 26.00 -16.97 18.13
C LYS A 200 27.10 -15.90 18.05
N SER A 201 26.84 -14.70 18.57
CA SER A 201 27.77 -13.57 18.65
C SER A 201 28.40 -13.47 20.04
#